data_AF-A0AAW9W887-F1
#
_entry.id   AF-A0AAW9W887-F1
#
_cell.length_a   1.000
_cell.length_b   1.000
_cell.length_c   1.000
_cell.angle_alpha   90.00
_cell.angle_beta   90.00
_cell.angle_gamma   90.00
#
_symmetry.space_group_name_H-M   'P 1'
#
loop_
_entity.id
_entity.type
_entity.pdbx_description
1 polymer ?
#
loop_
_entity_poly.entity_id
_entity_poly.type
_entity_poly.pdbx_seq_one_letter_code
_entity_poly.pdbx_strand_id
1 'polypeptide(L)'
;MSFLSKNGAGILACLLISILSWYLGGFFPVIGAPVFAIFIGMLLHPFLSSYKQLDAGLTFSSKKLLQYAVVLLGFGLNISQVFAVGQSSLPVILSTISIALIIAYLFQRFFA
;
A
#
# COMPACT_ATOMS: atom_id res chain seq x y z
N MET A 1 -24.17 -17.49 -3.50
CA MET A 1 -23.19 -16.75 -4.33
C MET A 1 -23.36 -15.23 -4.19
N SER A 2 -23.17 -14.65 -2.98
CA SER A 2 -23.44 -13.20 -2.71
C SER A 2 -22.20 -12.40 -2.27
N PHE A 3 -21.16 -13.08 -1.79
CA PHE A 3 -19.91 -12.45 -1.34
C PHE A 3 -19.06 -11.88 -2.49
N LEU A 4 -19.01 -12.57 -3.64
CA LEU A 4 -18.28 -12.11 -4.82
C LEU A 4 -18.96 -10.91 -5.50
N SER A 5 -20.29 -10.85 -5.49
CA SER A 5 -21.04 -9.72 -6.07
C SER A 5 -20.96 -8.47 -5.19
N LYS A 6 -20.96 -8.62 -3.85
CA LYS A 6 -20.85 -7.47 -2.92
C LYS A 6 -19.43 -6.91 -2.77
N ASN A 7 -18.40 -7.75 -2.71
CA ASN A 7 -17.01 -7.29 -2.57
C ASN A 7 -16.34 -7.02 -3.93
N GLY A 8 -16.90 -7.56 -5.01
CA GLY A 8 -16.35 -7.47 -6.36
C GLY A 8 -16.19 -6.03 -6.84
N ALA A 9 -17.15 -5.14 -6.54
CA ALA A 9 -17.07 -3.74 -6.94
C ALA A 9 -15.83 -3.02 -6.37
N GLY A 10 -15.52 -3.22 -5.08
CA GLY A 10 -14.36 -2.60 -4.44
C GLY A 10 -13.02 -3.20 -4.90
N ILE A 11 -12.99 -4.51 -5.14
CA ILE A 11 -11.80 -5.18 -5.69
C ILE A 11 -11.55 -4.72 -7.13
N LEU A 12 -12.59 -4.63 -7.96
CA LEU A 12 -12.49 -4.21 -9.36
C LEU A 12 -12.05 -2.74 -9.45
N ALA A 13 -12.58 -1.86 -8.59
CA ALA A 13 -12.12 -0.48 -8.46
C ALA A 13 -10.63 -0.40 -8.09
N CYS A 14 -10.19 -1.18 -7.09
CA CYS A 14 -8.78 -1.26 -6.70
C CYS A 14 -7.89 -1.76 -7.85
N LEU A 15 -8.38 -2.74 -8.63
CA LEU A 15 -7.69 -3.31 -9.78
C LEU A 15 -7.52 -2.27 -10.90
N LEU A 16 -8.58 -1.51 -11.22
CA LEU A 16 -8.53 -0.43 -12.20
C LEU A 16 -7.54 0.67 -11.79
N ILE A 17 -7.58 1.10 -10.53
CA ILE A 17 -6.65 2.11 -10.00
C ILE A 17 -5.21 1.59 -10.05
N SER A 18 -4.99 0.32 -9.69
CA SER A 18 -3.68 -0.31 -9.72
C SER A 18 -3.11 -0.38 -11.14
N ILE A 19 -3.92 -0.78 -12.14
CA ILE A 19 -3.50 -0.81 -13.55
C ILE A 19 -3.13 0.58 -14.05
N LEU A 20 -3.98 1.57 -13.79
CA LEU A 20 -3.73 2.94 -14.22
C LEU A 20 -2.46 3.49 -13.58
N SER A 21 -2.25 3.21 -12.29
CA SER A 21 -1.08 3.65 -11.55
C SER A 21 0.21 2.93 -11.95
N TRP A 22 0.13 1.64 -12.29
CA TRP A 22 1.26 0.89 -12.80
C TRP A 22 1.71 1.42 -14.16
N TYR A 23 0.76 1.73 -15.04
CA TYR A 23 1.03 2.36 -16.32
C TYR A 23 1.70 3.74 -16.14
N LEU A 24 1.10 4.61 -15.33
CA LEU A 24 1.65 5.96 -15.04
C LEU A 24 3.01 5.93 -14.34
N GLY A 25 3.20 4.99 -13.40
CA GLY A 25 4.48 4.79 -12.71
C GLY A 25 5.60 4.34 -13.65
N GLY A 26 5.27 3.69 -14.77
CA GLY A 26 6.23 3.36 -15.82
C GLY A 26 6.77 4.57 -16.59
N PHE A 27 5.94 5.61 -16.78
CA PHE A 27 6.37 6.85 -17.45
C PHE A 27 7.29 7.71 -16.57
N PHE A 28 7.06 7.68 -15.25
CA PHE A 28 7.85 8.43 -14.27
C PHE A 28 8.45 7.51 -13.20
N PRO A 29 9.51 6.75 -13.53
CA PRO A 29 10.09 5.76 -12.62
C PRO A 29 10.70 6.37 -11.35
N VAL A 30 10.95 7.69 -11.33
CA VAL A 30 11.47 8.42 -10.16
C VAL A 30 10.44 8.48 -9.01
N ILE A 31 9.14 8.51 -9.33
CA ILE A 31 8.05 8.74 -8.36
C ILE A 31 7.42 7.42 -7.90
N GLY A 32 7.46 6.38 -8.75
CA GLY A 32 6.98 5.05 -8.43
C GLY A 32 5.45 4.89 -8.48
N ALA A 33 5.00 3.68 -8.86
CA ALA A 33 3.58 3.34 -8.96
C ALA A 33 2.76 3.53 -7.65
N PRO A 34 3.30 3.34 -6.43
CA PRO A 34 2.53 3.55 -5.20
C PRO A 34 2.10 5.00 -4.97
N VAL A 35 2.95 5.98 -5.33
CA VAL A 35 2.67 7.40 -5.11
C VAL A 35 1.49 7.84 -5.98
N PHE A 36 1.51 7.49 -7.27
CA PHE A 36 0.38 7.74 -8.17
C PHE A 36 -0.91 7.07 -7.68
N ALA A 37 -0.83 5.87 -7.10
CA ALA A 37 -2.00 5.13 -6.61
C ALA A 37 -2.63 5.85 -5.41
N ILE A 38 -1.80 6.38 -4.51
CA ILE A 38 -2.26 7.19 -3.37
C ILE A 38 -2.91 8.48 -3.85
N PHE A 39 -2.30 9.20 -4.80
CA PHE A 39 -2.88 10.43 -5.35
C PHE A 39 -4.24 10.19 -6.02
N ILE A 40 -4.32 9.17 -6.89
CA ILE A 40 -5.58 8.80 -7.55
C ILE A 40 -6.62 8.36 -6.52
N GLY A 41 -6.23 7.54 -5.54
CA GLY A 41 -7.12 7.10 -4.46
C GLY A 41 -7.65 8.26 -3.61
N MET A 42 -6.81 9.26 -3.33
CA MET A 42 -7.20 10.46 -2.59
C MET A 42 -8.19 11.33 -3.38
N LEU A 43 -7.97 11.52 -4.69
CA LEU A 43 -8.89 12.25 -5.57
C LEU A 43 -10.24 11.55 -5.73
N LEU A 44 -10.23 10.22 -5.77
CA LEU A 44 -11.44 9.42 -5.94
C LEU A 44 -12.16 9.14 -4.60
N HIS A 45 -11.52 9.38 -3.45
CA HIS A 45 -12.09 9.14 -2.11
C HIS A 45 -13.51 9.71 -1.92
N PRO A 46 -13.82 10.99 -2.24
CA PRO A 46 -15.17 11.53 -2.04
C PRO A 46 -16.24 10.81 -2.88
N PHE A 47 -15.89 10.32 -4.07
CA PHE A 47 -16.81 9.55 -4.92
C PHE A 47 -17.00 8.12 -4.43
N LEU A 48 -15.93 7.46 -3.94
CA LEU A 48 -15.99 6.07 -3.47
C LEU A 48 -16.58 5.96 -2.05
N SER A 49 -16.36 6.95 -1.19
CA SER A 49 -16.88 6.97 0.19
C SER A 49 -18.40 6.93 0.25
N SER A 50 -19.08 7.39 -0.81
CA SER A 50 -20.54 7.33 -0.92
C SER A 50 -21.09 5.90 -1.09
N TYR A 51 -20.26 4.91 -1.45
CA TYR A 51 -20.70 3.54 -1.69
C TYR A 51 -20.15 2.56 -0.63
N LYS A 52 -20.96 2.24 0.38
CA LYS A 52 -20.63 1.24 1.43
C LYS A 52 -20.22 -0.14 0.89
N GLN A 53 -20.62 -0.49 -0.32
CA GLN A 53 -20.26 -1.75 -0.98
C GLN A 53 -18.79 -1.77 -1.46
N LEU A 54 -18.23 -0.61 -1.80
CA LEU A 54 -16.82 -0.50 -2.19
C LEU A 54 -15.89 -0.69 -0.99
N ASP A 55 -16.28 -0.17 0.17
CA ASP A 55 -15.50 -0.21 1.40
C ASP A 55 -15.19 -1.66 1.86
N ALA A 56 -16.18 -2.56 1.73
CA ALA A 56 -16.00 -3.98 2.01
C ALA A 56 -14.94 -4.63 1.10
N GLY A 57 -14.93 -4.28 -0.20
CA GLY A 57 -13.93 -4.77 -1.16
C GLY A 57 -12.54 -4.14 -0.96
N LEU A 58 -12.46 -2.85 -0.66
CA LEU A 58 -11.21 -2.14 -0.37
C LEU A 58 -10.55 -2.67 0.91
N THR A 59 -11.34 -2.89 1.96
CA THR A 59 -10.87 -3.50 3.22
C THR A 59 -10.39 -4.93 3.01
N PHE A 60 -11.09 -5.72 2.19
CA PHE A 60 -10.64 -7.07 1.84
C PHE A 60 -9.29 -7.06 1.12
N SER A 61 -9.10 -6.15 0.15
CA SER A 61 -7.86 -6.01 -0.61
C SER A 61 -6.69 -5.59 0.31
N SER A 62 -6.92 -4.62 1.18
CA SER A 62 -5.89 -4.05 2.06
C SER A 62 -5.43 -5.01 3.16
N LYS A 63 -6.28 -5.96 3.57
CA LYS A 63 -5.97 -6.92 4.63
C LYS A 63 -5.62 -8.30 4.08
N LYS A 64 -6.61 -8.97 3.45
CA LYS A 64 -6.45 -10.37 3.03
C LYS A 64 -5.60 -10.49 1.77
N LEU A 65 -5.88 -9.68 0.74
CA LEU A 65 -5.13 -9.75 -0.51
C LEU A 65 -3.67 -9.34 -0.31
N LEU A 66 -3.43 -8.27 0.45
CA LEU A 66 -2.08 -7.87 0.84
C LEU A 66 -1.35 -8.95 1.63
N GLN A 67 -2.01 -9.60 2.61
CA GLN A 67 -1.41 -10.70 3.36
C GLN A 67 -1.04 -11.89 2.47
N TYR A 68 -1.93 -12.29 1.55
CA TYR A 68 -1.63 -13.37 0.59
C TYR A 68 -0.45 -13.01 -0.31
N ALA A 69 -0.36 -11.75 -0.78
CA ALA A 69 0.77 -11.29 -1.57
C ALA A 69 2.09 -11.40 -0.79
N VAL A 70 2.10 -11.01 0.49
CA VAL A 70 3.28 -11.14 1.36
C VAL A 70 3.66 -12.61 1.61
N VAL A 71 2.68 -13.49 1.83
CA VAL A 71 2.93 -14.93 2.03
C VAL A 71 3.52 -15.57 0.78
N LEU A 72 2.95 -15.29 -0.39
CA LEU A 72 3.47 -15.79 -1.68
C LEU A 72 4.87 -15.23 -1.97
N LEU A 73 5.11 -13.95 -1.66
CA LEU A 73 6.45 -13.35 -1.77
C LEU A 73 7.44 -14.07 -0.84
N GLY A 74 7.04 -14.39 0.39
CA GLY A 74 7.86 -15.14 1.34
C GLY A 74 8.25 -16.53 0.85
N PHE A 75 7.32 -17.27 0.21
CA PHE A 75 7.62 -18.57 -0.39
C PHE A 75 8.58 -18.48 -1.59
N GLY A 76 8.62 -17.35 -2.30
CA GLY A 76 9.53 -17.12 -3.41
C GLY A 76 10.96 -16.77 -3.02
N LEU A 77 11.23 -16.51 -1.74
CA LEU A 77 12.53 -16.06 -1.25
C LEU A 77 13.28 -17.21 -0.54
N ASN A 78 14.59 -17.31 -0.78
CA ASN A 78 15.43 -18.25 -0.06
C ASN A 78 15.73 -17.77 1.37
N ILE A 79 15.71 -18.67 2.36
CA ILE A 79 15.90 -18.31 3.77
C ILE A 79 17.24 -17.59 4.03
N SER A 80 18.31 -17.97 3.31
CA SER A 80 19.61 -17.31 3.42
C SER A 80 19.59 -15.88 2.86
N GLN A 81 18.83 -15.64 1.80
CA GLN A 81 18.65 -14.31 1.22
C GLN A 81 17.83 -13.41 2.14
N VAL A 82 16.75 -13.95 2.73
CA VAL A 82 15.95 -13.23 3.73
C VAL A 82 16.81 -12.85 4.93
N PHE A 83 17.72 -13.72 5.40
CA PHE A 83 18.60 -13.40 6.51
C PHE A 83 19.63 -12.31 6.17
N ALA A 84 20.28 -12.41 5.01
CA ALA A 84 21.27 -11.42 4.58
C ALA A 84 20.65 -10.02 4.34
N VAL A 85 19.53 -9.96 3.62
CA VAL A 85 18.80 -8.72 3.37
C VAL A 85 18.13 -8.23 4.65
N GLY A 86 17.63 -9.13 5.49
CA GLY A 86 17.03 -8.82 6.78
C GLY A 86 18.01 -8.10 7.72
N GLN A 87 19.24 -8.63 7.89
CA GLN A 87 20.26 -7.98 8.71
C GLN A 87 20.67 -6.60 8.20
N SER A 88 20.69 -6.40 6.87
CA SER A 88 21.04 -5.11 6.29
C SER A 88 19.88 -4.12 6.33
N SER A 89 18.64 -4.59 6.18
CA SER A 89 17.45 -3.75 6.15
C SER A 89 16.96 -3.35 7.54
N LEU A 90 17.13 -4.20 8.56
CA LEU A 90 16.66 -3.92 9.93
C LEU A 90 17.30 -2.64 10.53
N PRO A 91 18.63 -2.40 10.46
CA PRO A 91 19.24 -1.15 10.91
C PRO A 91 18.75 0.07 10.12
N VAL A 92 18.58 -0.07 8.80
CA VAL A 92 18.08 1.01 7.94
C VAL A 92 16.64 1.37 8.31
N ILE A 93 15.77 0.38 8.50
CA ILE A 93 14.38 0.58 8.93
C ILE A 93 14.32 1.23 10.32
N LEU A 94 15.12 0.74 11.27
CA LEU A 94 15.18 1.35 12.61
C LEU A 94 15.66 2.80 12.57
N SER A 95 16.73 3.08 11.82
CA SER A 95 17.27 4.43 11.67
C SER A 95 16.26 5.38 11.04
N THR A 96 15.64 4.98 9.93
CA THR A 96 14.68 5.80 9.20
C THR A 96 13.43 6.09 10.03
N ILE A 97 12.85 5.09 10.71
CA ILE A 97 11.70 5.29 11.59
C ILE A 97 12.06 6.21 12.78
N SER A 98 13.24 6.01 13.39
CA SER A 98 13.69 6.84 14.52
C SER A 98 13.84 8.30 14.09
N ILE A 99 14.48 8.54 12.95
CA ILE A 99 14.65 9.90 12.39
C ILE A 99 13.28 10.52 12.08
N ALA A 100 12.38 9.76 11.44
CA ALA A 100 11.04 10.24 11.11
C ALA A 100 10.25 10.64 12.37
N LEU A 101 10.33 9.84 13.44
CA LEU A 101 9.67 10.13 14.73
C LEU A 101 10.29 11.34 15.43
N ILE A 102 11.62 11.47 15.45
CA ILE A 102 12.31 12.62 16.05
C ILE A 102 11.91 13.91 15.32
N ILE A 103 11.96 13.91 13.99
CA ILE A 103 11.58 15.08 13.17
C ILE A 103 10.11 15.42 13.41
N ALA A 104 9.21 14.45 13.35
CA ALA A 104 7.78 14.67 13.59
C ALA A 104 7.51 15.27 14.97
N TYR A 105 8.18 14.75 16.02
CA TYR A 105 8.06 15.27 17.38
C TYR A 105 8.58 16.71 17.50
N LEU A 106 9.75 17.01 16.92
CA LEU A 106 10.30 18.36 16.92
C LEU A 106 9.40 19.34 16.16
N PHE A 107 8.85 18.93 15.02
CA PHE A 107 7.92 19.74 14.25
C PHE A 107 6.64 20.03 15.03
N GLN A 108 6.06 19.01 15.67
CA GLN A 108 4.89 19.18 16.53
C GLN A 108 5.20 20.14 17.68
N ARG A 109 6.35 20.02 18.34
CA ARG A 109 6.69 20.88 19.48
C ARG A 109 7.06 22.32 19.11
N PHE A 110 7.52 22.57 17.89
CA PHE A 110 7.91 23.90 17.45
C PHE A 110 6.75 24.67 16.79
N PHE A 111 5.78 23.96 16.21
CA PHE A 111 4.66 24.55 15.45
C PHE A 111 3.30 24.45 16.15
N ALA A 112 3.15 23.62 17.19
CA ALA A 112 1.97 23.55 18.07
C ALA A 112 2.30 24.04 19.48
#